data_AF-A0A4P6YHZ6-F1
#
_entry.id   AF-A0A4P6YHZ6-F1
#
_cell.length_a   1.000
_cell.length_b   1.000
_cell.length_c   1.000
_cell.angle_alpha   90.00
_cell.angle_beta   90.00
_cell.angle_gamma   90.00
#
_symmetry.space_group_name_H-M   'P 1'
#
loop_
_entity.id
_entity.type
_entity.pdbx_description
1 polymer ?
#
loop_
_entity_poly.entity_id
_entity_poly.type
_entity_poly.pdbx_seq_one_letter_code
_entity_poly.pdbx_strand_id
1 'polypeptide(L)'
;MKLKSTLFCILTISLGFYNCSSTHPKTTAVATMGQPEFADNGKTIDSIKKAYHCESINYENWDNKKETDSCLTVCLINSTKVPVMTNPDSRELIEIAASIKKALAKPQNYKSYYIIFIKKNVFMGEESKAHTLGQEIRTKDL
;
A
#
# COMPACT_ATOMS: atom_id res chain seq x y z
N MET A 1 8.72 -27.41 75.28
CA MET A 1 8.55 -27.74 73.85
C MET A 1 7.25 -27.06 73.41
N LYS A 2 7.23 -25.98 72.61
CA LYS A 2 7.62 -25.81 71.18
C LYS A 2 6.94 -26.89 70.31
N LEU A 3 6.15 -26.62 69.27
CA LEU A 3 5.81 -25.39 68.53
C LEU A 3 4.36 -25.52 67.99
N LYS A 4 3.62 -24.41 68.00
CA LYS A 4 2.22 -24.28 67.57
C LYS A 4 2.13 -24.27 66.04
N SER A 5 1.22 -25.06 65.47
CA SER A 5 0.93 -25.10 64.04
C SER A 5 0.14 -23.86 63.62
N THR A 6 0.71 -23.01 62.77
CA THR A 6 0.03 -21.84 62.18
C THR A 6 0.53 -21.58 60.75
N LEU A 7 -0.34 -20.96 59.93
CA LEU A 7 -0.31 -20.64 58.49
C LEU A 7 -0.87 -21.77 57.61
N PHE A 8 -2.13 -21.75 57.13
CA PHE A 8 -2.92 -20.68 56.48
C PHE A 8 -2.25 -20.13 55.22
N CYS A 9 -2.60 -20.70 54.07
CA CYS A 9 -2.68 -20.00 52.78
C CYS A 9 -3.85 -20.59 52.00
N ILE A 10 -5.02 -20.00 52.21
CA ILE A 10 -6.20 -20.18 51.38
C ILE A 10 -5.87 -19.55 50.01
N LEU A 11 -5.83 -20.36 48.96
CA LEU A 11 -5.72 -19.87 47.58
C LEU A 11 -7.11 -19.95 46.94
N THR A 12 -7.94 -18.97 47.27
CA THR A 12 -9.18 -18.66 46.55
C THR A 12 -8.84 -18.07 45.20
N ILE A 13 -9.01 -18.84 44.13
CA ILE A 13 -9.01 -18.30 42.77
C ILE A 13 -10.44 -17.85 42.47
N SER A 14 -10.76 -16.60 42.83
CA SER A 14 -11.84 -15.86 42.18
C SER A 14 -11.22 -14.91 41.17
N LEU A 15 -11.31 -15.23 39.88
CA LEU A 15 -11.15 -14.25 38.82
C LEU A 15 -12.39 -14.35 37.95
N GLY A 16 -13.18 -13.29 38.05
CA GLY A 16 -14.57 -13.24 37.63
C GLY A 16 -14.79 -13.30 36.13
N PHE A 17 -16.06 -13.54 35.81
CA PHE A 17 -16.66 -13.28 34.51
C PHE A 17 -16.46 -11.80 34.14
N TYR A 18 -15.39 -11.48 33.42
CA TYR A 18 -15.44 -10.39 32.47
C TYR A 18 -15.88 -10.97 31.14
N ASN A 19 -17.20 -10.97 30.93
CA ASN A 19 -17.75 -10.72 29.62
C ASN A 19 -17.21 -9.36 29.16
N CYS A 20 -15.98 -9.32 28.66
CA CYS A 20 -15.60 -8.31 27.69
C CYS A 20 -16.32 -8.70 26.39
N SER A 21 -17.63 -8.41 26.34
CA SER A 21 -18.17 -7.80 25.15
C SER A 21 -17.35 -6.54 24.94
N SER A 22 -16.21 -6.70 24.27
CA SER A 22 -15.75 -5.69 23.35
C SER A 22 -16.86 -5.59 22.31
N THR A 23 -17.91 -4.83 22.63
CA THR A 23 -18.50 -3.95 21.65
C THR A 23 -17.33 -3.09 21.20
N HIS A 24 -16.54 -3.59 20.25
CA HIS A 24 -15.72 -2.72 19.43
C HIS A 24 -16.70 -1.65 18.96
N PRO A 25 -16.56 -0.39 19.39
CA PRO A 25 -17.29 0.65 18.71
C PRO A 25 -16.90 0.50 17.24
N LYS A 26 -17.94 0.31 16.41
CA LYS A 26 -17.90 0.68 15.01
C LYS A 26 -17.09 1.98 14.90
N THR A 27 -16.29 2.03 13.85
CA THR A 27 -15.53 3.19 13.39
C THR A 27 -14.09 3.24 13.90
N THR A 28 -13.21 2.68 13.10
CA THR A 28 -12.26 3.61 12.49
C THR A 28 -12.34 3.34 11.00
N ALA A 29 -13.00 4.25 10.28
CA ALA A 29 -12.83 4.32 8.85
C ALA A 29 -11.31 4.26 8.62
N VAL A 30 -10.84 3.17 8.02
CA VAL A 30 -9.56 3.21 7.31
C VAL A 30 -9.75 4.43 6.41
N ALA A 31 -9.00 5.49 6.68
CA ALA A 31 -8.93 6.63 5.79
C ALA A 31 -8.36 6.09 4.49
N THR A 32 -9.27 5.56 3.67
CA THR A 32 -9.02 5.12 2.31
C THR A 32 -8.80 6.45 1.62
N MET A 33 -7.55 6.91 1.62
CA MET A 33 -7.16 7.98 0.73
C MET A 33 -7.67 7.55 -0.64
N GLY A 34 -8.65 8.30 -1.15
CA GLY A 34 -9.35 7.96 -2.38
C GLY A 34 -8.37 7.79 -3.53
N GLN A 35 -8.83 7.12 -4.58
CA GLN A 35 -8.10 7.04 -5.84
C GLN A 35 -7.53 8.43 -6.20
N PRO A 36 -6.26 8.52 -6.63
CA PRO A 36 -5.65 9.80 -6.95
C PRO A 36 -6.49 10.57 -7.97
N GLU A 37 -6.71 11.85 -7.69
CA GLU A 37 -7.39 12.77 -8.60
C GLU A 37 -6.38 13.36 -9.59
N PHE A 38 -6.72 13.35 -10.88
CA PHE A 38 -5.88 13.87 -11.96
C PHE A 38 -6.49 15.15 -12.55
N ALA A 39 -5.70 16.23 -12.57
CA ALA A 39 -6.08 17.52 -13.13
C ALA A 39 -6.21 17.50 -14.67
N ASP A 40 -5.61 16.51 -15.32
CA ASP A 40 -5.64 16.35 -16.78
C ASP A 40 -6.78 15.44 -17.28
N ASN A 41 -7.73 15.09 -16.40
CA ASN A 41 -8.82 14.16 -16.65
C ASN A 41 -8.36 12.76 -17.10
N GLY A 42 -7.20 12.29 -16.60
CA GLY A 42 -6.72 10.93 -16.82
C GLY A 42 -5.92 10.73 -18.12
N LYS A 43 -5.70 11.78 -18.92
CA LYS A 43 -4.95 11.70 -20.20
C LYS A 43 -3.54 11.12 -20.02
N THR A 44 -2.86 11.48 -18.94
CA THR A 44 -1.53 10.94 -18.63
C THR A 44 -1.60 9.44 -18.38
N ILE A 45 -2.62 8.97 -17.67
CA ILE A 45 -2.81 7.55 -17.36
C ILE A 45 -3.14 6.76 -18.63
N ASP A 46 -3.99 7.30 -19.49
CA ASP A 46 -4.28 6.71 -20.81
C ASP A 46 -3.03 6.64 -21.70
N SER A 47 -2.21 7.69 -21.67
CA SER A 47 -0.94 7.74 -22.41
C SER A 47 0.05 6.69 -21.90
N ILE A 48 0.25 6.58 -20.59
CA ILE A 48 1.11 5.55 -19.97
C ILE A 48 0.57 4.17 -20.31
N LYS A 49 -0.74 3.94 -20.17
CA LYS A 49 -1.37 2.66 -20.50
C LYS A 49 -1.10 2.24 -21.94
N LYS A 50 -1.23 3.19 -22.86
CA LYS A 50 -0.95 2.98 -24.29
C LYS A 50 0.53 2.77 -24.57
N ALA A 51 1.44 3.52 -23.92
CA ALA A 51 2.88 3.42 -24.15
C ALA A 51 3.44 2.07 -23.71
N TYR A 52 3.01 1.60 -22.53
CA TYR A 52 3.47 0.35 -21.91
C TYR A 52 2.62 -0.87 -22.27
N HIS A 53 1.54 -0.69 -23.05
CA HIS A 53 0.64 -1.77 -23.46
C HIS A 53 0.15 -2.59 -22.26
N CYS A 54 -0.30 -1.90 -21.20
CA CYS A 54 -0.84 -2.55 -20.02
C CYS A 54 -2.37 -2.64 -20.06
N GLU A 55 -2.91 -3.67 -19.42
CA GLU A 55 -4.35 -3.93 -19.37
C GLU A 55 -5.08 -2.90 -18.50
N SER A 56 -4.47 -2.54 -17.37
CA SER A 56 -4.98 -1.55 -16.43
C SER A 56 -3.84 -0.92 -15.63
N ILE A 57 -4.14 0.23 -15.04
CA ILE A 57 -3.29 0.89 -14.05
C ILE A 57 -4.11 1.00 -12.77
N ASN A 58 -3.59 0.41 -11.69
CA ASN A 58 -4.21 0.44 -10.38
C ASN A 58 -3.36 1.27 -9.42
N TYR A 59 -4.00 1.77 -8.37
CA TYR A 59 -3.31 2.51 -7.32
C TYR A 59 -3.48 1.77 -6.01
N GLU A 60 -2.39 1.62 -5.29
CA GLU A 60 -2.38 1.06 -3.95
C GLU A 60 -1.78 2.12 -3.02
N ASN A 61 -2.42 2.34 -1.87
CA ASN A 61 -1.81 3.11 -0.79
C ASN A 61 -1.45 2.10 0.29
N TRP A 62 -0.15 1.82 0.40
CA TRP A 62 0.37 0.99 1.46
C TRP A 62 0.45 1.85 2.72
N ASP A 63 -0.55 1.68 3.59
CA ASP A 63 -0.66 2.14 4.98
C ASP A 63 0.36 3.21 5.42
N ASN A 64 0.08 4.48 5.12
CA ASN A 64 0.62 5.59 5.90
C ASN A 64 -0.53 6.44 6.45
N LYS A 65 -0.70 6.36 7.78
CA LYS A 65 -1.75 6.99 8.59
C LYS A 65 -1.71 8.54 8.57
N LYS A 66 -0.90 9.16 7.72
CA LYS A 66 -0.76 10.62 7.56
C LYS A 66 -0.77 10.97 6.08
N GLU A 67 -1.72 11.81 5.67
CA GLU A 67 -1.91 12.25 4.27
C GLU A 67 -0.66 12.89 3.65
N THR A 68 0.26 13.42 4.47
CA THR A 68 1.44 14.19 4.02
C THR A 68 2.74 13.38 3.98
N ASP A 69 2.71 12.08 4.29
CA ASP A 69 3.87 11.17 4.23
C ASP A 69 3.60 9.95 3.33
N SER A 70 2.68 10.11 2.39
CA SER A 70 2.18 8.99 1.59
C SER A 70 3.09 8.70 0.40
N CYS A 71 3.32 7.40 0.17
CA CYS A 71 3.88 6.89 -1.07
C CYS A 71 2.71 6.48 -1.96
N LEU A 72 2.64 7.03 -3.18
CA LEU A 72 1.66 6.59 -4.17
C LEU A 72 2.20 5.38 -4.91
N THR A 73 1.64 4.19 -4.67
CA THR A 73 1.96 3.01 -5.48
C THR A 73 1.12 3.00 -6.75
N VAL A 74 1.79 2.92 -7.89
CA VAL A 74 1.20 2.86 -9.23
C VAL A 74 1.54 1.51 -9.84
N CYS A 75 0.52 0.68 -10.00
CA CYS A 75 0.63 -0.69 -10.48
C CYS A 75 0.23 -0.76 -11.96
N LEU A 76 1.18 -1.01 -12.85
CA LEU A 76 0.94 -1.29 -14.26
C LEU A 76 0.69 -2.79 -14.44
N ILE A 77 -0.57 -3.15 -14.71
CA ILE A 77 -1.02 -4.54 -14.73
C ILE A 77 -0.89 -5.14 -16.14
N ASN A 78 -0.28 -6.32 -16.23
CA ASN A 78 -0.14 -7.09 -17.47
C ASN A 78 0.50 -6.29 -18.62
N SER A 79 1.48 -5.44 -18.30
CA SER A 79 2.29 -4.75 -19.30
C SER A 79 3.06 -5.75 -20.16
N THR A 80 3.05 -5.54 -21.47
CA THR A 80 3.88 -6.30 -22.42
C THR A 80 5.20 -5.60 -22.74
N LYS A 81 5.38 -4.35 -22.32
CA LYS A 81 6.60 -3.56 -22.47
C LYS A 81 7.19 -3.23 -21.11
N VAL A 82 7.66 -4.24 -20.39
CA VAL A 82 8.34 -4.02 -19.11
C VAL A 82 9.77 -3.56 -19.39
N PRO A 83 10.24 -2.44 -18.80
CA PRO A 83 11.62 -1.99 -18.93
C PRO A 83 12.59 -3.11 -18.50
N VAL A 84 13.67 -3.31 -19.27
CA VAL A 84 14.74 -4.22 -18.85
C VAL A 84 15.74 -3.40 -18.05
N MET A 85 15.83 -3.64 -16.73
CA MET A 85 16.85 -3.00 -15.89
C MET A 85 18.24 -3.55 -16.22
N THR A 86 18.86 -3.01 -17.27
CA THR A 86 20.31 -3.18 -17.49
C THR A 86 21.11 -2.15 -16.69
N ASN A 87 20.47 -1.10 -16.18
CA ASN A 87 21.07 -0.05 -15.35
C ASN A 87 20.20 0.25 -14.12
N PRO A 88 20.79 0.57 -12.95
CA PRO A 88 20.06 0.87 -11.72
C PRO A 88 19.26 2.18 -11.79
N ASP A 89 19.62 3.07 -12.70
CA ASP A 89 18.86 4.28 -13.02
C ASP A 89 17.85 3.99 -14.12
N SER A 90 16.70 3.41 -13.76
CA SER A 90 15.62 3.18 -14.71
C SER A 90 14.93 4.52 -15.04
N ARG A 91 15.56 5.28 -15.95
CA ARG A 91 15.06 6.56 -16.47
C ARG A 91 13.57 6.49 -16.85
N GLU A 92 13.14 5.35 -17.37
CA GLU A 92 11.73 5.09 -17.71
C GLU A 92 10.80 5.14 -16.48
N LEU A 93 11.16 4.55 -15.33
CA LEU A 93 10.32 4.61 -14.13
C LEU A 93 10.26 6.02 -13.55
N ILE A 94 11.39 6.76 -13.63
CA ILE A 94 11.46 8.17 -13.25
C ILE A 94 10.53 9.01 -14.15
N GLU A 95 10.55 8.79 -15.46
CA GLU A 95 9.70 9.50 -16.43
C GLU A 95 8.20 9.20 -16.19
N ILE A 96 7.84 7.96 -15.86
CA ILE A 96 6.47 7.60 -15.46
C ILE A 96 6.08 8.38 -14.20
N ALA A 97 6.89 8.30 -13.14
CA ALA A 97 6.61 8.95 -11.86
C ALA A 97 6.52 10.48 -12.01
N ALA A 98 7.40 11.10 -12.79
CA ALA A 98 7.38 12.53 -13.08
C ALA A 98 6.11 12.95 -13.84
N SER A 99 5.68 12.13 -14.82
CA SER A 99 4.45 12.38 -15.58
C SER A 99 3.22 12.31 -14.68
N ILE A 100 3.15 11.29 -13.81
CA ILE A 100 2.06 11.14 -12.84
C ILE A 100 2.03 12.32 -11.87
N LYS A 101 3.17 12.67 -11.25
CA LYS A 101 3.31 13.84 -10.36
C LYS A 101 2.78 15.12 -11.02
N LYS A 102 3.10 15.37 -12.29
CA LYS A 102 2.62 16.56 -13.01
C LYS A 102 1.12 16.55 -13.29
N ALA A 103 0.53 15.37 -13.45
CA ALA A 103 -0.87 15.20 -13.80
C ALA A 103 -1.82 15.18 -12.60
N LEU A 104 -1.31 14.90 -11.40
CA LEU A 104 -2.12 14.88 -10.17
C LEU A 104 -2.68 16.27 -9.84
N ALA A 105 -3.89 16.29 -9.29
CA ALA A 105 -4.50 17.51 -8.76
C ALA A 105 -3.84 17.99 -7.46
N LYS A 106 -3.31 17.07 -6.66
CA LYS A 106 -2.66 17.34 -5.36
C LYS A 106 -1.33 16.59 -5.22
N PRO A 107 -0.33 16.87 -6.07
CA PRO A 107 0.95 16.14 -6.06
C PRO A 107 1.74 16.30 -4.76
N GLN A 108 1.52 17.38 -4.02
CA GLN A 108 2.15 17.66 -2.73
C GLN A 108 1.76 16.68 -1.62
N ASN A 109 0.70 15.89 -1.80
CA ASN A 109 0.29 14.87 -0.83
C ASN A 109 1.26 13.66 -0.82
N TYR A 110 2.11 13.53 -1.84
CA TYR A 110 2.96 12.36 -2.02
C TYR A 110 4.45 12.73 -1.89
N LYS A 111 5.17 12.04 -0.99
CA LYS A 111 6.62 12.20 -0.82
C LYS A 111 7.44 11.30 -1.74
N SER A 112 6.83 10.24 -2.23
CA SER A 112 7.41 9.31 -3.19
C SER A 112 6.33 8.63 -4.02
N TYR A 113 6.78 8.03 -5.11
CA TYR A 113 5.98 7.29 -6.08
C TYR A 113 6.62 5.92 -6.25
N TYR A 114 5.87 4.84 -6.01
CA TYR A 114 6.33 3.48 -6.23
C TYR A 114 5.74 2.96 -7.54
N ILE A 115 6.55 2.90 -8.59
CA ILE A 115 6.11 2.40 -9.90
C ILE A 115 6.40 0.91 -9.95
N ILE A 116 5.38 0.08 -10.14
CA ILE A 116 5.52 -1.37 -10.18
C ILE A 116 4.77 -1.98 -11.36
N PHE A 117 5.41 -2.94 -12.02
CA PHE A 117 4.83 -3.78 -13.05
C PHE A 117 4.41 -5.11 -12.43
N ILE A 118 3.13 -5.46 -12.62
CA ILE A 118 2.53 -6.67 -12.06
C ILE A 118 2.00 -7.52 -13.20
N LYS A 119 2.45 -8.78 -13.26
CA LYS A 119 1.84 -9.80 -14.10
C LYS A 119 0.81 -10.57 -13.28
N LYS A 120 -0.45 -10.47 -13.67
CA LYS A 120 -1.55 -11.28 -13.12
C LYS A 120 -1.69 -12.53 -13.95
N ASN A 121 -1.69 -13.69 -13.31
CA ASN A 121 -2.07 -14.95 -13.94
C ASN A 121 -3.28 -15.52 -13.21
N VAL A 122 -4.29 -15.91 -13.97
CA VAL A 122 -5.44 -16.63 -13.43
C VAL A 122 -5.26 -18.10 -13.79
N PHE A 123 -5.11 -18.95 -12.78
CA PHE A 123 -5.02 -20.39 -12.97
C PHE A 123 -6.13 -21.04 -12.14
N MET A 124 -6.99 -21.83 -12.80
CA MET A 124 -8.11 -22.53 -12.14
C MET A 124 -9.04 -21.61 -11.32
N GLY A 125 -9.21 -20.35 -11.73
CA GLY A 125 -10.06 -19.36 -11.04
C GLY A 125 -9.36 -18.61 -9.89
N GLU A 126 -8.12 -18.94 -9.56
CA GLU A 126 -7.32 -18.22 -8.58
C GLU A 126 -6.42 -17.17 -9.26
N GLU A 127 -6.48 -15.92 -8.80
CA GLU A 127 -5.60 -14.84 -9.26
C GLU A 127 -4.27 -14.88 -8.48
N SER A 128 -3.17 -15.05 -9.21
CA SER A 128 -1.81 -14.87 -8.70
C SER A 128 -1.19 -13.60 -9.29
N LYS A 129 -0.43 -12.86 -8.46
CA LYS A 129 0.29 -11.65 -8.87
C LYS A 129 1.80 -11.89 -8.76
N ALA A 130 2.53 -11.62 -9.83
CA ALA A 130 3.99 -11.61 -9.83
C ALA A 130 4.50 -10.19 -10.09
N HIS A 131 5.40 -9.70 -9.23
CA HIS A 131 6.04 -8.41 -9.42
C HIS A 131 7.21 -8.59 -10.38
N THR A 132 7.14 -7.98 -11.56
CA THR A 132 8.18 -8.15 -12.60
C THR A 132 9.26 -7.09 -12.53
N LEU A 133 8.91 -5.89 -12.07
CA LEU A 133 9.82 -4.76 -11.87
C LEU A 133 9.16 -3.73 -10.95
N GLY A 134 9.89 -3.12 -10.02
CA GLY A 134 9.37 -1.97 -9.28
C GLY A 134 10.44 -1.14 -8.61
N GLN A 135 10.21 0.18 -8.54
CA GLN A 135 11.14 1.12 -7.93
C GLN A 135 10.39 2.26 -7.23
N GLU A 136 10.91 2.68 -6.07
CA GLU A 136 10.46 3.87 -5.37
C GLU A 136 11.28 5.06 -5.83
N ILE A 137 10.61 6.11 -6.27
CA ILE A 137 11.21 7.37 -6.70
C ILE A 137 10.71 8.48 -5.78
N ARG A 138 11.64 9.17 -5.11
CA ARG A 138 11.27 10.24 -4.18
C ARG A 138 10.90 11.51 -4.95
N THR A 139 9.97 12.28 -4.41
CA THR A 139 9.49 13.53 -5.04
C THR A 139 10.60 14.55 -5.29
N LYS A 140 11.68 14.53 -4.49
CA LYS A 140 12.87 15.37 -4.66
C LYS A 140 13.75 14.98 -5.86
N ASP A 141 13.57 13.77 -6.38
CA ASP A 141 14.31 13.21 -7.51
C ASP A 141 13.46 13.28 -8.81
N LEU A 142 12.30 13.97 -8.76
CA LEU A 142 11.30 14.13 -9.84
C LEU A 142 11.05 15.58 -10.27
#